data_AF-A0A2N2JPY9-F1
#
_entry.id   AF-A0A2N2JPY9-F1
#
_cell.length_a   1.000
_cell.length_b   1.000
_cell.length_c   1.000
_cell.angle_alpha   90.00
_cell.angle_beta   90.00
_cell.angle_gamma   90.00
#
_symmetry.space_group_name_H-M   'P 1'
#
loop_
_entity.id
_entity.type
_entity.pdbx_description
1 polymer ?
#
loop_
_entity_poly.entity_id
_entity_poly.type
_entity_poly.pdbx_seq_one_letter_code
_entity_poly.pdbx_strand_id
1 'polypeptide(L)'
;MDFDDIPRDLGGVTHAAGWTSAYKGLRIYYTAIIIQIVLMVVSILLMLALRSSPSRSFAEMYVVATSLGGLAVSITALVGLARYVRVPAISGGQGLAVAALVLAGINLLISLVQNVQLLTNMRRALRQMAKGQALSLVALVAGIAMLITFVVSMRKVAAFIGRPEIEARAGNVLTLIVIILVAGVLMVLVAIGGRGGMGAAGFALVLSFVVLGLAIWMLVAYLSLINALSSAIQADVGIEKAFD
;
A
#
# COMPACT_ATOMS: atom_id res chain seq x y z
N MET A 1 5.80 32.78 39.97
CA MET A 1 5.99 31.39 39.54
C MET A 1 6.67 31.46 38.20
N ASP A 2 7.97 31.21 38.22
CA ASP A 2 8.82 31.18 37.03
C ASP A 2 8.46 29.96 36.19
N PHE A 3 8.13 30.18 34.92
CA PHE A 3 7.86 29.12 33.94
C PHE A 3 9.14 28.70 33.17
N ASP A 4 10.30 29.19 33.59
CA ASP A 4 11.58 28.99 32.89
C ASP A 4 12.32 27.69 33.25
N ASP A 5 11.81 26.91 34.21
CA ASP A 5 12.40 25.63 34.64
C ASP A 5 11.65 24.39 34.10
N ILE A 6 11.13 24.45 32.86
CA ILE A 6 10.76 23.23 32.14
C ILE A 6 12.03 22.67 31.49
N PRO A 7 12.54 21.50 31.90
CA PRO A 7 13.74 20.92 31.29
C PRO A 7 13.49 20.68 29.80
N ARG A 8 14.11 21.51 28.96
CA ARG A 8 14.00 21.49 27.49
C ARG A 8 14.67 20.27 26.83
N ASP A 9 15.31 19.40 27.60
CA ASP A 9 16.43 18.60 27.06
C ASP A 9 16.30 17.07 27.15
N LEU A 10 15.07 16.53 27.19
CA LEU A 10 14.84 15.09 26.95
C LEU A 10 13.84 14.82 25.81
N GLY A 11 13.08 15.85 25.41
CA GLY A 11 12.18 15.79 24.25
C GLY A 11 12.93 15.78 22.93
N GLY A 12 13.96 16.62 22.75
CA GLY A 12 14.68 16.78 21.49
C GLY A 12 15.28 15.47 20.96
N VAL A 13 15.96 14.72 21.81
CA VAL A 13 16.62 13.44 21.43
C VAL A 13 15.60 12.37 21.03
N THR A 14 14.47 12.26 21.74
CA THR A 14 13.42 11.29 21.43
C THR A 14 12.65 11.66 20.16
N HIS A 15 12.48 12.96 19.89
CA HIS A 15 11.89 13.47 18.65
C HIS A 15 12.80 13.23 17.44
N ALA A 16 14.09 13.54 17.53
CA ALA A 16 15.06 13.33 16.45
C ALA A 16 15.23 11.84 16.07
N ALA A 17 15.22 10.95 17.07
CA ALA A 17 15.27 9.50 16.86
C ALA A 17 13.98 8.97 16.17
N GLY A 18 12.82 9.49 16.56
CA GLY A 18 11.52 9.16 15.96
C GLY A 18 11.45 9.52 14.48
N TRP A 19 11.84 10.74 14.12
CA TRP A 19 11.88 11.20 12.72
C TRP A 19 12.86 10.40 11.86
N THR A 20 14.05 10.09 12.39
CA THR A 20 15.03 9.27 11.68
C THR A 20 14.49 7.86 11.40
N SER A 21 13.78 7.26 12.36
CA SER A 21 13.12 5.97 12.16
C SER A 21 12.00 6.07 11.13
N ALA A 22 11.20 7.15 11.17
CA ALA A 22 10.10 7.34 10.25
C ALA A 22 10.57 7.47 8.80
N TYR A 23 11.62 8.26 8.56
CA TYR A 23 12.30 8.36 7.27
C TYR A 23 12.76 7.00 6.75
N LYS A 24 13.51 6.24 7.56
CA LYS A 24 13.99 4.90 7.18
C LYS A 24 12.82 3.96 6.89
N GLY A 25 11.74 4.06 7.67
CA GLY A 25 10.51 3.31 7.47
C GLY A 25 9.87 3.58 6.11
N LEU A 26 9.69 4.86 5.75
CA LEU A 26 9.16 5.27 4.43
C LEU A 26 10.01 4.74 3.28
N ARG A 27 11.35 4.78 3.38
CA ARG A 27 12.23 4.24 2.32
C ARG A 27 12.14 2.73 2.16
N ILE A 28 12.05 1.99 3.27
CA ILE A 28 11.84 0.53 3.24
C ILE A 28 10.48 0.23 2.59
N TYR A 29 9.44 0.95 3.00
CA TYR A 29 8.09 0.78 2.46
C TYR A 29 8.02 1.12 0.97
N TYR A 30 8.64 2.23 0.54
CA TYR A 30 8.79 2.61 -0.87
C TYR A 30 9.47 1.51 -1.69
N THR A 31 10.58 0.96 -1.18
CA THR A 31 11.31 -0.14 -1.82
C THR A 31 10.45 -1.39 -1.92
N ALA A 32 9.67 -1.71 -0.87
CA ALA A 32 8.74 -2.83 -0.89
C ALA A 32 7.68 -2.66 -1.99
N ILE A 33 7.13 -1.46 -2.18
CA ILE A 33 6.17 -1.20 -3.27
C ILE A 33 6.83 -1.37 -4.64
N ILE A 34 8.05 -0.88 -4.84
CA ILE A 34 8.78 -1.09 -6.11
C ILE A 34 8.98 -2.59 -6.37
N ILE A 35 9.43 -3.35 -5.37
CA ILE A 35 9.59 -4.80 -5.49
C ILE A 35 8.25 -5.46 -5.81
N GLN A 36 7.14 -5.03 -5.18
CA GLN A 36 5.80 -5.53 -5.48
C GLN A 36 5.44 -5.30 -6.95
N ILE A 37 5.71 -4.11 -7.48
CA ILE A 37 5.43 -3.77 -8.89
C ILE A 37 6.24 -4.67 -9.81
N VAL A 38 7.53 -4.83 -9.55
CA VAL A 38 8.41 -5.70 -10.33
C VAL A 38 7.92 -7.14 -10.28
N LEU A 39 7.59 -7.66 -9.09
CA LEU A 39 7.03 -9.00 -8.92
C LEU A 39 5.71 -9.14 -9.67
N MET A 40 4.84 -8.13 -9.67
CA MET A 40 3.57 -8.16 -10.41
C MET A 40 3.82 -8.25 -11.93
N VAL A 41 4.73 -7.46 -12.47
CA VAL A 41 5.12 -7.51 -13.90
C VAL A 41 5.71 -8.87 -14.25
N VAL A 42 6.65 -9.37 -13.45
CA VAL A 42 7.25 -10.70 -13.65
C VAL A 42 6.18 -11.79 -13.57
N SER A 43 5.23 -11.68 -12.63
CA SER A 43 4.14 -12.65 -12.49
C SER A 43 3.24 -12.68 -13.72
N ILE A 44 2.89 -11.50 -14.26
CA ILE A 44 2.11 -11.39 -15.50
C ILE A 44 2.86 -12.03 -16.68
N LEU A 45 4.16 -11.75 -16.83
CA LEU A 45 4.98 -12.35 -17.90
C LEU A 45 5.08 -13.88 -17.78
N LEU A 46 5.28 -14.40 -16.56
CA LEU A 46 5.30 -15.84 -16.30
C LEU A 46 3.93 -16.49 -16.56
N MET A 47 2.84 -15.80 -16.22
CA MET A 47 1.48 -16.28 -16.51
C MET A 47 1.21 -16.36 -18.03
N LEU A 48 1.71 -15.38 -18.80
CA LEU A 48 1.66 -15.43 -20.27
C LEU A 48 2.49 -16.58 -20.84
N ALA A 49 3.69 -16.83 -20.28
CA ALA A 49 4.53 -17.97 -20.67
C ALA A 49 3.90 -19.32 -20.32
N LEU A 50 3.21 -19.42 -19.18
CA LEU A 50 2.46 -20.63 -18.80
C LEU A 50 1.34 -20.94 -19.81
N ARG A 51 0.74 -19.90 -20.41
CA ARG A 51 -0.29 -20.06 -21.44
C ARG A 51 0.26 -20.63 -22.75
N SER A 52 1.53 -20.36 -23.09
CA SER A 52 2.18 -20.89 -24.29
C SER A 52 2.79 -22.29 -24.08
N SER A 53 3.24 -22.61 -22.86
CA SER A 53 3.74 -23.95 -22.50
C SER A 53 3.09 -24.44 -21.20
N PRO A 54 1.96 -25.17 -21.29
CA PRO A 54 1.20 -25.62 -20.12
C PRO A 54 1.86 -26.85 -19.47
N SER A 55 3.06 -26.66 -18.90
CA SER A 55 3.69 -27.67 -18.06
C SER A 55 3.21 -27.52 -16.62
N ARG A 56 2.79 -28.63 -16.02
CA ARG A 56 2.25 -28.64 -14.66
C ARG A 56 3.30 -28.24 -13.61
N SER A 57 4.54 -28.69 -13.78
CA SER A 57 5.66 -28.34 -12.90
C SER A 57 5.93 -26.83 -12.91
N PHE A 58 5.85 -26.18 -14.08
CA PHE A 58 6.02 -24.73 -14.19
C PHE A 58 4.87 -23.97 -13.51
N ALA A 59 3.62 -24.44 -13.64
CA ALA A 59 2.48 -23.85 -12.94
C ALA A 59 2.64 -23.93 -11.41
N GLU A 60 3.06 -25.10 -10.90
CA GLU A 60 3.28 -25.31 -9.47
C GLU A 60 4.41 -24.42 -8.94
N MET A 61 5.54 -24.34 -9.66
CA MET A 61 6.66 -23.45 -9.33
C MET A 61 6.26 -21.97 -9.38
N TYR A 62 5.52 -21.55 -10.39
CA TYR A 62 5.01 -20.19 -10.52
C TYR A 62 4.16 -19.79 -9.32
N VAL A 63 3.22 -20.64 -8.93
CA VAL A 63 2.33 -20.39 -7.80
C VAL A 63 3.14 -20.27 -6.50
N VAL A 64 4.08 -21.20 -6.24
CA VAL A 64 4.93 -21.13 -5.04
C VAL A 64 5.80 -19.86 -5.03
N ALA A 65 6.44 -19.53 -6.16
CA ALA A 65 7.32 -18.37 -6.26
C ALA A 65 6.58 -17.04 -6.05
N THR A 66 5.40 -16.88 -6.66
CA THR A 66 4.57 -15.68 -6.51
C THR A 66 4.01 -15.54 -5.10
N SER A 67 3.59 -16.65 -4.49
CA SER A 67 3.17 -16.71 -3.09
C SER A 67 4.27 -16.27 -2.11
N LEU A 68 5.46 -16.85 -2.22
CA LEU A 68 6.59 -16.52 -1.33
C LEU A 68 7.08 -15.09 -1.56
N GLY A 69 7.18 -14.66 -2.81
CA GLY A 69 7.55 -13.28 -3.17
C GLY A 69 6.56 -12.26 -2.59
N GLY A 70 5.26 -12.49 -2.74
CA GLY A 70 4.23 -11.62 -2.19
C GLY A 70 4.27 -11.54 -0.66
N LEU A 71 4.55 -12.64 0.03
CA LEU A 71 4.74 -12.63 1.49
C LEU A 71 5.98 -11.85 1.91
N ALA A 72 7.12 -12.07 1.25
CA ALA A 72 8.37 -11.36 1.54
C ALA A 72 8.21 -9.84 1.38
N VAL A 73 7.54 -9.40 0.32
CA VAL A 73 7.25 -7.98 0.10
C VAL A 73 6.27 -7.45 1.14
N SER A 74 5.23 -8.21 1.48
CA SER A 74 4.25 -7.80 2.50
C SER A 74 4.91 -7.63 3.88
N ILE A 75 5.82 -8.53 4.26
CA ILE A 75 6.61 -8.43 5.49
C ILE A 75 7.52 -7.19 5.44
N THR A 76 8.19 -6.96 4.31
CA THR A 76 9.07 -5.79 4.13
C THR A 76 8.29 -4.48 4.25
N ALA A 77 7.11 -4.41 3.63
CA ALA A 77 6.21 -3.28 3.75
C ALA A 77 5.76 -3.07 5.21
N LEU A 78 5.41 -4.16 5.92
CA LEU A 78 5.03 -4.10 7.33
C LEU A 78 6.16 -3.58 8.22
N VAL A 79 7.41 -4.00 7.98
CA VAL A 79 8.59 -3.47 8.67
C VAL A 79 8.78 -1.98 8.40
N GLY A 80 8.57 -1.54 7.16
CA GLY A 80 8.58 -0.13 6.79
C GLY A 80 7.54 0.69 7.56
N LEU A 81 6.30 0.20 7.61
CA LEU A 81 5.20 0.83 8.36
C LEU A 81 5.47 0.83 9.87
N ALA A 82 5.98 -0.26 10.44
CA ALA A 82 6.29 -0.36 11.87
C ALA A 82 7.35 0.65 12.29
N ARG A 83 8.32 0.95 11.42
CA ARG A 83 9.29 2.02 11.64
C ARG A 83 8.71 3.41 11.44
N TYR A 84 7.78 3.58 10.50
CA TYR A 84 7.06 4.83 10.25
C TYR A 84 6.16 5.25 11.41
N VAL A 85 5.52 4.30 12.10
CA VAL A 85 4.68 4.55 13.29
C VAL A 85 5.43 5.26 14.42
N ARG A 86 6.77 5.30 14.39
CA ARG A 86 7.58 6.06 15.33
C ARG A 86 7.62 7.57 15.05
N VAL A 87 6.84 8.06 14.08
CA VAL A 87 6.65 9.50 13.88
C VAL A 87 6.11 10.12 15.17
N PRO A 88 6.60 11.30 15.60
CA PRO A 88 6.14 11.92 16.85
C PRO A 88 4.63 12.16 16.89
N ALA A 89 4.01 11.90 18.05
CA ALA A 89 2.57 12.07 18.28
C ALA A 89 2.07 13.49 17.96
N ILE A 90 2.91 14.49 18.21
CA ILE A 90 2.65 15.92 17.96
C ILE A 90 2.31 16.21 16.49
N SER A 91 2.73 15.35 15.54
CA SER A 91 2.37 15.48 14.13
C SER A 91 0.89 15.21 13.83
N GLY A 92 0.14 14.62 14.78
CA GLY A 92 -1.24 14.18 14.58
C GLY A 92 -1.42 13.00 13.61
N GLY A 93 -0.35 12.55 12.95
CA GLY A 93 -0.36 11.46 11.97
C GLY A 93 -0.12 10.07 12.59
N GLN A 94 0.39 9.99 13.82
CA GLN A 94 0.82 8.72 14.43
C GLN A 94 -0.31 7.71 14.59
N GLY A 95 -1.46 8.11 15.14
CA GLY A 95 -2.59 7.19 15.34
C GLY A 95 -3.11 6.57 14.04
N LEU A 96 -3.09 7.33 12.95
CA LEU A 96 -3.45 6.85 11.62
C LEU A 96 -2.39 5.91 11.03
N ALA A 97 -1.11 6.14 11.32
CA ALA A 97 -0.03 5.22 10.96
C ALA A 97 -0.18 3.89 11.70
N VAL A 98 -0.55 3.91 12.99
CA VAL A 98 -0.82 2.70 13.78
C VAL A 98 -2.00 1.94 13.19
N ALA A 99 -3.09 2.63 12.85
CA ALA A 99 -4.24 2.01 12.21
C ALA A 99 -3.85 1.34 10.88
N ALA A 100 -3.05 2.02 10.05
CA ALA A 100 -2.53 1.45 8.81
C ALA A 100 -1.65 0.21 9.08
N LEU A 101 -0.78 0.24 10.10
CA LEU A 101 0.04 -0.90 10.49
C LEU A 101 -0.81 -2.11 10.90
N VAL A 102 -1.86 -1.89 11.71
CA VAL A 102 -2.78 -2.96 12.14
C VAL A 102 -3.50 -3.56 10.94
N LEU A 103 -4.02 -2.72 10.02
CA LEU A 103 -4.68 -3.18 8.80
C LEU A 103 -3.72 -3.95 7.87
N ALA A 104 -2.46 -3.50 7.77
CA ALA A 104 -1.41 -4.22 7.05
C ALA A 104 -1.14 -5.60 7.69
N GLY A 105 -1.10 -5.67 9.02
CA GLY A 105 -0.96 -6.93 9.75
C GLY A 105 -2.12 -7.89 9.50
N ILE A 106 -3.35 -7.39 9.51
CA ILE A 106 -4.55 -8.18 9.17
C ILE A 106 -4.46 -8.71 7.73
N ASN A 107 -4.06 -7.87 6.78
CA ASN A 107 -3.87 -8.28 5.38
C ASN A 107 -2.79 -9.34 5.22
N LEU A 108 -1.68 -9.23 5.96
CA LEU A 108 -0.63 -10.23 5.98
C LEU A 108 -1.15 -11.58 6.50
N LEU A 109 -1.93 -11.57 7.59
CA LEU A 109 -2.52 -12.80 8.15
C LEU A 109 -3.49 -13.45 7.15
N ILE A 110 -4.35 -12.67 6.50
CA ILE A 110 -5.26 -13.19 5.48
C ILE A 110 -4.46 -13.79 4.32
N SER A 111 -3.42 -13.08 3.84
CA SER A 111 -2.55 -13.56 2.77
C SER A 111 -1.82 -14.85 3.17
N LEU A 112 -1.38 -14.96 4.42
CA LEU A 112 -0.72 -16.16 4.93
C LEU A 112 -1.69 -17.36 4.96
N VAL A 113 -2.92 -17.17 5.45
CA VAL A 113 -3.96 -18.21 5.41
C VAL A 113 -4.26 -18.63 3.97
N GLN A 114 -4.42 -17.68 3.05
CA GLN A 114 -4.66 -17.97 1.63
C GLN A 114 -3.49 -18.75 1.00
N ASN A 115 -2.24 -18.38 1.30
CA ASN A 115 -1.06 -19.09 0.80
C ASN A 115 -0.96 -20.51 1.37
N VAL A 116 -1.20 -20.70 2.67
CA VAL A 116 -1.22 -22.04 3.28
C VAL A 116 -2.32 -22.92 2.68
N GLN A 117 -3.52 -22.39 2.47
CA GLN A 117 -4.61 -23.12 1.82
C GLN A 117 -4.25 -23.50 0.39
N LEU A 118 -3.62 -22.58 -0.34
CA LEU A 118 -3.20 -22.79 -1.72
C LEU A 118 -2.11 -23.88 -1.81
N LEU A 119 -1.13 -23.88 -0.89
CA LEU A 119 -0.06 -24.88 -0.86
C LEU A 119 -0.56 -26.27 -0.41
N THR A 120 -1.42 -26.33 0.61
CA THR A 120 -1.94 -27.60 1.15
C THR A 120 -2.98 -28.26 0.24
N ASN A 121 -3.76 -27.46 -0.48
CA ASN A 121 -4.90 -27.94 -1.24
C ASN A 121 -4.84 -27.51 -2.71
N MET A 122 -3.66 -27.48 -3.34
CA MET A 122 -3.48 -27.03 -4.73
C MET A 122 -4.52 -27.59 -5.72
N ARG A 123 -4.93 -28.86 -5.57
CA ARG A 123 -5.98 -29.50 -6.39
C ARG A 123 -7.41 -28.99 -6.14
N ARG A 124 -7.73 -28.58 -4.90
CA ARG A 124 -9.02 -27.99 -4.54
C ARG A 124 -9.03 -26.46 -4.65
N ALA A 125 -7.88 -25.80 -4.52
CA ALA A 125 -7.72 -24.35 -4.60
C ALA A 125 -8.17 -23.79 -5.96
N LEU A 126 -7.84 -24.48 -7.06
CA LEU A 126 -8.33 -24.14 -8.40
C LEU A 126 -9.86 -24.22 -8.53
N ARG A 127 -10.53 -25.10 -7.77
CA ARG A 127 -12.01 -25.20 -7.72
C ARG A 127 -12.63 -24.28 -6.67
N GLN A 128 -11.88 -23.87 -5.64
CA GLN A 128 -12.34 -23.06 -4.52
C GLN A 128 -12.17 -21.55 -4.73
N MET A 129 -11.59 -21.10 -5.84
CA MET A 129 -11.55 -19.68 -6.21
C MET A 129 -12.94 -19.01 -6.17
N ALA A 130 -14.04 -19.78 -6.35
CA ALA A 130 -15.41 -19.29 -6.19
C ALA A 130 -15.90 -19.14 -4.73
N LYS A 131 -15.37 -19.92 -3.77
CA LYS A 131 -15.79 -19.88 -2.35
C LYS A 131 -14.93 -18.93 -1.48
N GLY A 132 -13.73 -18.57 -1.94
CA GLY A 132 -12.83 -17.63 -1.27
C GLY A 132 -13.25 -16.14 -1.35
N GLN A 133 -14.39 -15.85 -1.99
CA GLN A 133 -14.80 -14.49 -2.36
C GLN A 133 -14.99 -13.57 -1.13
N ALA A 134 -15.51 -14.08 -0.02
CA ALA A 134 -15.69 -13.30 1.20
C ALA A 134 -14.36 -12.88 1.84
N LEU A 135 -13.39 -13.79 1.96
CA LEU A 135 -12.05 -13.50 2.48
C LEU A 135 -11.30 -12.51 1.57
N SER A 136 -11.47 -12.62 0.24
CA SER A 136 -10.89 -11.65 -0.69
C SER A 136 -11.51 -10.27 -0.56
N LEU A 137 -12.82 -10.16 -0.29
CA LEU A 137 -13.48 -8.87 -0.07
C LEU A 137 -13.00 -8.21 1.23
N VAL A 138 -12.85 -8.98 2.32
CA VAL A 138 -12.31 -8.46 3.58
C VAL A 138 -10.89 -7.94 3.40
N ALA A 139 -10.02 -8.70 2.72
CA ALA A 139 -8.65 -8.26 2.41
C ALA A 139 -8.64 -7.00 1.53
N LEU A 140 -9.54 -6.90 0.55
CA LEU A 140 -9.66 -5.74 -0.31
C LEU A 140 -10.04 -4.49 0.50
N VAL A 141 -11.10 -4.58 1.32
CA VAL A 141 -11.57 -3.47 2.17
C VAL A 141 -10.49 -3.05 3.17
N ALA A 142 -9.85 -4.02 3.82
CA ALA A 142 -8.74 -3.74 4.74
C ALA A 142 -7.54 -3.09 4.01
N GLY A 143 -7.21 -3.52 2.78
CA GLY A 143 -6.17 -2.91 1.95
C GLY A 143 -6.48 -1.47 1.56
N ILE A 144 -7.71 -1.18 1.17
CA ILE A 144 -8.17 0.18 0.85
C ILE A 144 -8.12 1.06 2.11
N ALA A 145 -8.67 0.57 3.23
CA ALA A 145 -8.66 1.30 4.50
C ALA A 145 -7.23 1.56 4.99
N MET A 146 -6.32 0.60 4.84
CA MET A 146 -4.89 0.73 5.16
C MET A 146 -4.27 1.86 4.33
N LEU A 147 -4.51 1.86 3.02
CA LEU A 147 -3.96 2.85 2.12
C LEU A 147 -4.50 4.26 2.43
N ILE A 148 -5.81 4.40 2.66
CA ILE A 148 -6.43 5.69 3.03
C ILE A 148 -5.85 6.19 4.36
N THR A 149 -5.86 5.37 5.40
CA THR A 149 -5.35 5.77 6.73
C THR A 149 -3.87 6.17 6.66
N PHE A 150 -3.07 5.45 5.88
CA PHE A 150 -1.67 5.79 5.67
C PHE A 150 -1.47 7.09 4.90
N VAL A 151 -2.22 7.34 3.83
CA VAL A 151 -2.14 8.61 3.08
C VAL A 151 -2.60 9.78 3.93
N VAL A 152 -3.66 9.63 4.73
CA VAL A 152 -4.10 10.68 5.67
C VAL A 152 -3.05 10.92 6.75
N SER A 153 -2.37 9.87 7.23
CA SER A 153 -1.23 10.02 8.15
C SER A 153 -0.12 10.87 7.52
N MET A 154 0.30 10.55 6.30
CA MET A 154 1.32 11.32 5.56
C MET A 154 0.89 12.77 5.34
N ARG A 155 -0.39 13.01 5.04
CA ARG A 155 -0.95 14.35 4.89
C ARG A 155 -0.80 15.18 6.17
N LYS A 156 -1.14 14.60 7.33
CA LYS A 156 -1.00 15.29 8.62
C LYS A 156 0.46 15.56 8.98
N VAL A 157 1.34 14.60 8.72
CA VAL A 157 2.78 14.78 8.91
C VAL A 157 3.30 15.91 8.00
N ALA A 158 2.89 15.94 6.73
CA ALA A 158 3.26 17.01 5.79
C ALA A 158 2.78 18.40 6.23
N ALA A 159 1.55 18.49 6.76
CA ALA A 159 1.03 19.74 7.32
C ALA A 159 1.83 20.18 8.56
N PHE A 160 2.20 19.23 9.43
CA PHE A 160 2.98 19.51 10.64
C PHE A 160 4.39 20.05 10.31
N ILE A 161 5.08 19.49 9.31
CA ILE A 161 6.40 19.97 8.87
C ILE A 161 6.31 21.25 8.01
N GLY A 162 5.12 21.81 7.80
CA GLY A 162 4.93 23.04 7.03
C GLY A 162 5.18 22.89 5.52
N ARG A 163 4.87 21.72 4.93
CA ARG A 163 5.05 21.41 3.50
C ARG A 163 3.70 21.30 2.77
N PRO A 164 3.02 22.42 2.48
CA PRO A 164 1.67 22.43 1.89
C PRO A 164 1.61 21.74 0.51
N GLU A 165 2.70 21.77 -0.24
CA GLU A 165 2.82 21.08 -1.53
C GLU A 165 2.75 19.55 -1.40
N ILE A 166 3.28 18.98 -0.31
CA ILE A 166 3.23 17.54 -0.03
C ILE A 166 1.85 17.17 0.51
N GLU A 167 1.26 18.01 1.35
CA GLU A 167 -0.13 17.86 1.78
C GLU A 167 -1.09 17.81 0.58
N ALA A 168 -0.96 18.75 -0.36
CA ALA A 168 -1.80 18.80 -1.56
C ALA A 168 -1.63 17.52 -2.41
N ARG A 169 -0.41 17.00 -2.55
CA ARG A 169 -0.16 15.71 -3.22
C ARG A 169 -0.89 14.56 -2.52
N ALA A 170 -0.89 14.52 -1.19
CA ALA A 170 -1.65 13.52 -0.44
C ALA A 170 -3.16 13.65 -0.68
N GLY A 171 -3.68 14.87 -0.74
CA GLY A 171 -5.06 15.15 -1.15
C GLY A 171 -5.39 14.58 -2.54
N ASN A 172 -4.53 14.81 -3.53
CA ASN A 172 -4.70 14.28 -4.88
C ASN A 172 -4.70 12.74 -4.91
N VAL A 173 -3.83 12.10 -4.12
CA VAL A 173 -3.82 10.62 -4.00
C VAL A 173 -5.12 10.12 -3.39
N LEU A 174 -5.66 10.77 -2.35
CA LEU A 174 -6.95 10.41 -1.77
C LEU A 174 -8.10 10.54 -2.78
N THR A 175 -8.12 11.63 -3.56
CA THR A 175 -9.10 11.81 -4.63
C THR A 175 -9.00 10.71 -5.68
N LEU A 176 -7.80 10.34 -6.11
CA LEU A 176 -7.59 9.25 -7.06
C LEU A 176 -8.07 7.90 -6.50
N ILE A 177 -7.85 7.63 -5.21
CA ILE A 177 -8.39 6.42 -4.55
C ILE A 177 -9.92 6.39 -4.67
N VAL A 178 -10.60 7.49 -4.35
CA VAL A 178 -12.06 7.57 -4.44
C VAL A 178 -12.54 7.37 -5.88
N ILE A 179 -11.91 8.02 -6.86
CA ILE A 179 -12.26 7.88 -8.28
C ILE A 179 -12.13 6.41 -8.72
N ILE A 180 -11.03 5.74 -8.36
CA ILE A 180 -10.80 4.33 -8.71
C ILE A 180 -11.84 3.43 -8.04
N LEU A 181 -12.21 3.69 -6.79
CA LEU A 181 -13.24 2.92 -6.09
C LEU A 181 -14.61 3.07 -6.77
N VAL A 182 -15.00 4.30 -7.11
CA VAL A 182 -16.26 4.58 -7.81
C VAL A 182 -16.26 3.90 -9.18
N ALA A 183 -15.17 4.01 -9.94
CA ALA A 183 -15.05 3.36 -11.24
C ALA A 183 -15.09 1.82 -11.13
N GLY A 184 -14.48 1.24 -10.09
CA GLY A 184 -14.55 -0.18 -9.80
C GLY A 184 -15.97 -0.66 -9.45
N VAL A 185 -16.72 0.12 -8.66
CA VAL A 185 -18.13 -0.18 -8.37
C VAL A 185 -18.97 -0.10 -9.66
N LEU A 186 -18.77 0.92 -10.48
CA LEU A 186 -19.45 1.07 -11.77
C LEU A 186 -19.19 -0.12 -12.70
N MET A 187 -17.95 -0.63 -12.77
CA MET A 187 -17.64 -1.85 -13.52
C MET A 187 -18.45 -3.05 -13.05
N VAL A 188 -18.54 -3.26 -11.74
CA VAL A 188 -19.29 -4.39 -11.16
C VAL A 188 -20.78 -4.25 -11.50
N LEU A 189 -21.34 -3.04 -11.41
CA LEU A 189 -22.73 -2.78 -11.78
C LEU A 189 -23.00 -3.04 -13.27
N VAL A 190 -22.10 -2.62 -14.15
CA VAL A 190 -22.20 -2.91 -15.59
C VAL A 190 -22.10 -4.41 -15.86
N ALA A 191 -21.21 -5.13 -15.16
CA ALA A 191 -21.05 -6.57 -15.31
C ALA A 191 -22.30 -7.36 -14.85
N ILE A 192 -22.96 -6.92 -13.77
CA ILE A 192 -24.18 -7.54 -13.24
C ILE A 192 -25.40 -7.18 -14.08
N GLY A 193 -25.52 -5.93 -14.51
CA GLY A 193 -26.64 -5.43 -15.32
C GLY A 193 -26.56 -5.80 -16.81
N GLY A 194 -25.36 -6.10 -17.32
CA GLY A 194 -25.05 -6.33 -18.73
C GLY A 194 -25.46 -7.70 -19.29
N ARG A 195 -26.58 -8.28 -18.87
CA ARG A 195 -27.17 -9.42 -19.59
C ARG A 195 -27.75 -8.94 -20.93
N GLY A 196 -26.96 -8.90 -22.01
CA GLY A 196 -27.53 -9.09 -23.36
C GLY A 196 -27.05 -8.24 -24.54
N GLY A 197 -25.88 -7.60 -24.57
CA GLY A 197 -25.44 -6.92 -25.82
C GLY A 197 -23.95 -6.65 -25.96
N MET A 198 -23.44 -6.70 -27.21
CA MET A 198 -22.05 -6.36 -27.59
C MET A 198 -21.59 -4.98 -27.05
N GLY A 199 -22.51 -4.03 -26.89
CA GLY A 199 -22.22 -2.71 -26.33
C GLY A 199 -21.77 -2.72 -24.87
N ALA A 200 -22.30 -3.63 -24.03
CA ALA A 200 -21.90 -3.74 -22.62
C ALA A 200 -20.48 -4.33 -22.48
N ALA A 201 -20.12 -5.28 -23.34
CA ALA A 201 -18.78 -5.86 -23.38
C ALA A 201 -17.72 -4.84 -23.85
N GLY A 202 -18.03 -4.07 -24.91
CA GLY A 202 -17.17 -2.98 -25.38
C GLY A 202 -16.98 -1.88 -24.34
N PHE A 203 -18.05 -1.46 -23.68
CA PHE A 203 -17.99 -0.47 -22.61
C PHE A 203 -17.18 -0.95 -21.40
N ALA A 204 -17.38 -2.20 -20.96
CA ALA A 204 -16.61 -2.78 -19.86
C ALA A 204 -15.10 -2.85 -20.18
N LEU A 205 -14.74 -3.16 -21.43
CA LEU A 205 -13.36 -3.19 -21.89
C LEU A 205 -12.73 -1.79 -21.90
N VAL A 206 -13.41 -0.77 -22.42
CA VAL A 206 -12.93 0.63 -22.40
C VAL A 206 -12.76 1.10 -20.95
N LEU A 207 -13.75 0.85 -20.10
CA LEU A 207 -13.69 1.20 -18.68
C LEU A 207 -12.51 0.49 -17.98
N SER A 208 -12.15 -0.73 -18.40
CA SER A 208 -10.99 -1.48 -17.89
C SER A 208 -9.67 -0.78 -18.19
N PHE A 209 -9.49 -0.26 -19.41
CA PHE A 209 -8.31 0.53 -19.75
C PHE A 209 -8.25 1.84 -18.96
N VAL A 210 -9.38 2.51 -18.76
CA VAL A 210 -9.44 3.75 -17.97
C VAL A 210 -9.06 3.50 -16.51
N VAL A 211 -9.64 2.48 -15.87
CA VAL A 211 -9.30 2.13 -14.48
C VAL A 211 -7.85 1.69 -14.35
N LEU A 212 -7.31 0.95 -15.32
CA LEU A 212 -5.90 0.57 -15.32
C LEU A 212 -4.99 1.81 -15.42
N GLY A 213 -5.30 2.75 -16.32
CA GLY A 213 -4.56 4.00 -16.45
C GLY A 213 -4.60 4.84 -15.18
N LEU A 214 -5.78 4.96 -14.55
CA LEU A 214 -5.94 5.64 -13.26
C LEU A 214 -5.17 4.94 -12.13
N ALA A 215 -5.17 3.61 -12.09
CA ALA A 215 -4.42 2.85 -11.10
C ALA A 215 -2.91 3.06 -11.23
N ILE A 216 -2.38 3.06 -12.46
CA ILE A 216 -0.97 3.38 -12.72
C ILE A 216 -0.66 4.81 -12.29
N TRP A 217 -1.51 5.78 -12.65
CA TRP A 217 -1.31 7.17 -12.26
C TRP A 217 -1.33 7.35 -10.73
N MET A 218 -2.30 6.74 -10.06
CA MET A 218 -2.40 6.73 -8.60
C MET A 218 -1.14 6.14 -7.97
N LEU A 219 -0.63 5.04 -8.50
CA LEU A 219 0.59 4.40 -8.00
C LEU A 219 1.81 5.31 -8.12
N VAL A 220 1.96 5.97 -9.27
CA VAL A 220 3.04 6.95 -9.50
C VAL A 220 2.91 8.15 -8.55
N ALA A 221 1.69 8.69 -8.40
CA ALA A 221 1.41 9.80 -7.49
C ALA A 221 1.70 9.42 -6.04
N TYR A 222 1.35 8.20 -5.64
CA TYR A 222 1.59 7.66 -4.30
C TYR A 222 3.09 7.45 -4.03
N LEU A 223 3.83 6.88 -4.98
CA LEU A 223 5.30 6.75 -4.87
C LEU A 223 5.98 8.12 -4.80
N SER A 224 5.52 9.09 -5.60
CA SER A 224 6.02 10.46 -5.57
C SER A 224 5.74 11.15 -4.23
N LEU A 225 4.57 10.91 -3.63
CA LEU A 225 4.21 11.40 -2.30
C LEU A 225 5.15 10.83 -1.22
N ILE A 226 5.35 9.51 -1.20
CA ILE A 226 6.24 8.86 -0.22
C ILE A 226 7.67 9.40 -0.36
N ASN A 227 8.17 9.52 -1.59
CA ASN A 227 9.50 10.03 -1.85
C ASN A 227 9.63 11.48 -1.38
N ALA A 228 8.70 12.37 -1.76
CA ALA A 228 8.71 13.77 -1.37
C ALA A 228 8.66 13.95 0.15
N LEU A 229 7.78 13.22 0.85
CA LEU A 229 7.70 13.26 2.29
C LEU A 229 8.98 12.74 2.95
N SER A 230 9.56 11.65 2.44
CA SER A 230 10.82 11.12 2.97
C SER A 230 11.97 12.11 2.82
N SER A 231 12.07 12.80 1.68
CA SER A 231 13.08 13.83 1.44
C SER A 231 12.88 15.03 2.34
N ALA A 232 11.63 15.47 2.57
CA ALA A 232 11.33 16.57 3.47
C ALA A 232 11.70 16.24 4.93
N ILE A 233 11.31 15.07 5.44
CA ILE A 233 11.69 14.62 6.79
C ILE A 233 13.22 14.55 6.92
N GLN A 234 13.93 14.06 5.89
CA GLN A 234 15.39 14.00 5.93
C GLN A 234 16.04 15.39 5.97
N ALA A 235 15.50 16.35 5.21
CA ALA A 235 16.00 17.72 5.20
C ALA A 235 15.84 18.37 6.57
N ASP A 236 14.66 18.28 7.17
CA ASP A 236 14.36 18.95 8.44
C ASP A 236 15.13 18.31 9.61
N VAL A 237 15.28 16.98 9.66
CA VAL A 237 16.13 16.28 10.66
C VAL A 237 17.62 16.56 10.44
N GLY A 238 18.05 16.74 9.19
CA GLY A 238 19.43 17.07 8.87
C GLY A 238 19.82 18.46 9.35
N ILE A 239 18.86 19.39 9.40
CA ILE A 239 19.03 20.75 9.91
C ILE A 239 19.18 20.71 11.44
N GLU A 240 18.34 19.98 12.18
CA GLU A 240 18.48 19.86 13.65
C GLU A 240 19.87 19.35 14.07
N LYS A 241 20.40 18.34 13.38
CA LYS A 241 21.75 17.79 13.67
C LYS A 241 22.92 18.71 13.33
N ALA A 242 22.70 19.77 12.55
CA ALA A 242 23.75 20.73 12.23
C ALA A 242 23.88 21.84 13.29
N PHE A 243 22.90 21.95 14.19
CA PHE A 243 22.85 22.95 15.26
C PHE A 243 23.05 22.37 16.67
N ASP A 244 23.17 21.04 16.78
CA ASP A 244 23.63 20.30 17.97
C ASP A 244 25.15 20.05 17.90
#